data_AF-A0A949K0C1-F1
#
_entry.id   AF-A0A949K0C1-F1
#
_cell.length_a   1.000
_cell.length_b   1.000
_cell.length_c   1.000
_cell.angle_alpha   90.00
_cell.angle_beta   90.00
_cell.angle_gamma   90.00
#
_symmetry.space_group_name_H-M   'P 1'
#
loop_
_entity.id
_entity.type
_entity.pdbx_description
1 polymer ?
#
loop_
_entity_poly.entity_id
_entity_poly.type
_entity_poly.pdbx_seq_one_letter_code
_entity_poly.pdbx_strand_id
1 'polypeptide(L)'
;MRKKTLIITGIVAVALLTISVAVGKYYLAGNKGAQIPTVETSGVSKKQVETAVNTSGTVRSEHSAKITTALTSNVKEIYVKPGDKVKKGEPLCDFDDSMIKTELEAARKNLKTAQALNENQNGVNRRSLENAKEEQDRQLNKADSDIRDAQDAQNNARVRADQLKDQLEEQKKALEAEKNAQAGITDETQKAESDARIAAIEGKIQSLQADIESANNEANAAKKQIKDLEASKESIMASAKQQVQAAQDAINTAKLEKNTDAQETEVKKLEANLKNATILAPFDGTVTSISAEEGSPVTGNTVMVIEDTETIHITARIKEFDILKIKEGMKAKIILDALGSDELVGKVSKIYMTPIKNGDGGNNSGQGSAAEYEIEITLDQKNSNVLIGMNAKVKIILEEGKGGYTVPYSAVTEGEDGNSYLYAAVPSEGDLYQVRKIPVTKGLENDYYVEVHSDQLTEDMQIVNSPETVSEGMKVQIQPVDTLVGIPQEAGSGGQTEAAASDDTAGASNMGIQADGAAAGKE
;
A
#
# COMPACT_ATOMS: atom_id res chain seq x y z
N MET A 1 -86.52 22.80 -94.55
CA MET A 1 -86.01 23.91 -93.71
C MET A 1 -86.10 23.66 -92.19
N ARG A 2 -86.21 22.42 -91.68
CA ARG A 2 -86.30 22.12 -90.22
C ARG A 2 -85.02 21.56 -89.56
N LYS A 3 -83.94 21.30 -90.34
CA LYS A 3 -82.67 20.77 -89.80
C LYS A 3 -81.62 21.85 -89.45
N LYS A 4 -81.73 23.06 -90.01
CA LYS A 4 -80.78 24.16 -89.75
C LYS A 4 -81.07 24.92 -88.44
N THR A 5 -82.33 24.93 -87.98
CA THR A 5 -82.73 25.58 -86.71
C THR A 5 -82.37 24.79 -85.45
N LEU A 6 -82.22 23.45 -85.53
CA LEU A 6 -81.80 22.59 -84.42
C LEU A 6 -80.29 22.66 -84.13
N ILE A 7 -79.46 22.88 -85.15
CA ILE A 7 -78.00 22.98 -84.98
C ILE A 7 -77.63 24.33 -84.35
N ILE A 8 -78.32 25.41 -84.73
CA ILE A 8 -78.09 26.75 -84.17
C ILE A 8 -78.54 26.84 -82.71
N THR A 9 -79.66 26.19 -82.33
CA THR A 9 -80.10 26.13 -80.92
C THR A 9 -79.16 25.29 -80.05
N GLY A 10 -78.57 24.21 -80.59
CA GLY A 10 -77.56 23.42 -79.89
C GLY A 10 -76.26 24.18 -79.60
N ILE A 11 -75.76 24.98 -80.57
CA ILE A 11 -74.51 25.75 -80.40
C ILE A 11 -74.71 26.90 -79.41
N VAL A 12 -75.86 27.58 -79.43
CA VAL A 12 -76.17 28.65 -78.47
C VAL A 12 -76.33 28.11 -77.04
N ALA A 13 -76.91 26.91 -76.87
CA ALA A 13 -77.02 26.28 -75.56
C ALA A 13 -75.65 25.87 -74.97
N VAL A 14 -74.73 25.37 -75.81
CA VAL A 14 -73.37 25.01 -75.36
C VAL A 14 -72.53 26.26 -75.06
N ALA A 15 -72.66 27.33 -75.86
CA ALA A 15 -71.97 28.59 -75.59
C ALA A 15 -72.47 29.28 -74.29
N LEU A 16 -73.77 29.21 -73.99
CA LEU A 16 -74.30 29.71 -72.73
C LEU A 16 -73.87 28.85 -71.54
N LEU A 17 -73.73 27.53 -71.71
CA LEU A 17 -73.22 26.64 -70.67
C LEU A 17 -71.72 26.85 -70.38
N THR A 18 -70.89 27.12 -71.38
CA THR A 18 -69.46 27.41 -71.17
C THR A 18 -69.25 28.78 -70.55
N ILE A 19 -70.05 29.79 -70.90
CA ILE A 19 -70.05 31.10 -70.25
C ILE A 19 -70.56 30.98 -68.79
N SER A 20 -71.58 30.16 -68.53
CA SER A 20 -72.09 29.92 -67.16
C SER A 20 -71.08 29.18 -66.27
N VAL A 21 -70.31 28.24 -66.82
CA VAL A 21 -69.24 27.54 -66.10
C VAL A 21 -68.01 28.43 -65.90
N ALA A 22 -67.68 29.30 -66.86
CA ALA A 22 -66.59 30.27 -66.72
C ALA A 22 -66.92 31.39 -65.71
N VAL A 23 -68.14 31.93 -65.76
CA VAL A 23 -68.65 32.90 -64.77
C VAL A 23 -68.81 32.23 -63.41
N GLY A 24 -69.24 30.96 -63.35
CA GLY A 24 -69.27 30.17 -62.12
C GLY A 24 -67.88 29.96 -61.52
N LYS A 25 -66.86 29.65 -62.32
CA LYS A 25 -65.47 29.55 -61.85
C LYS A 25 -64.86 30.90 -61.45
N TYR A 26 -65.28 32.00 -62.06
CA TYR A 26 -64.84 33.35 -61.71
C TYR A 26 -65.53 33.89 -60.44
N TYR A 27 -66.82 33.61 -60.24
CA TYR A 27 -67.57 33.97 -59.03
C TYR A 27 -67.30 33.06 -57.83
N LEU A 28 -66.93 31.79 -58.05
CA LEU A 28 -66.43 30.90 -56.98
C LEU A 28 -64.93 31.07 -56.69
N ALA A 29 -64.23 31.92 -57.45
CA ALA A 29 -62.86 32.37 -57.16
C ALA A 29 -62.81 33.81 -56.62
N GLY A 30 -63.94 34.31 -56.09
CA GLY A 30 -64.03 35.56 -55.35
C GLY A 30 -64.18 35.30 -53.85
N ASN A 31 -63.17 35.70 -53.07
CA ASN A 31 -63.20 35.92 -51.63
C ASN A 31 -63.17 34.68 -50.71
N LYS A 32 -62.08 33.88 -50.75
CA LYS A 32 -61.56 33.34 -49.49
C LYS A 32 -60.94 34.52 -48.74
N GLY A 33 -61.65 35.08 -47.76
CA GLY A 33 -61.01 35.99 -46.81
C GLY A 33 -59.77 35.29 -46.27
N ALA A 34 -58.60 35.94 -46.37
CA ALA A 34 -57.36 35.38 -45.87
C ALA A 34 -57.57 35.00 -44.40
N GLN A 35 -57.62 33.70 -44.10
CA GLN A 35 -57.59 33.25 -42.71
C GLN A 35 -56.24 33.68 -42.16
N ILE A 36 -56.28 34.60 -41.20
CA ILE A 36 -55.10 35.08 -40.51
C ILE A 36 -54.59 33.91 -39.66
N PRO A 37 -53.36 33.42 -39.88
CA PRO A 37 -52.87 32.28 -39.13
C PRO A 37 -52.59 32.68 -37.69
N THR A 38 -52.87 31.75 -36.77
CA THR A 38 -52.53 31.86 -35.35
C THR A 38 -51.17 31.19 -35.13
N VAL A 39 -50.25 31.88 -34.47
CA VAL A 39 -48.90 31.38 -34.19
C VAL A 39 -48.63 31.38 -32.69
N GLU A 40 -47.91 30.36 -32.22
CA GLU A 40 -47.48 30.28 -30.82
C GLU A 40 -46.30 31.22 -30.58
N THR A 41 -46.38 32.00 -29.51
CA THR A 41 -45.32 32.93 -29.12
C THR A 41 -44.85 32.71 -27.68
N SER A 42 -43.56 32.92 -27.44
CA SER A 42 -42.96 32.97 -26.11
C SER A 42 -42.37 34.35 -25.83
N GLY A 43 -42.47 34.80 -24.58
CA GLY A 43 -41.83 36.04 -24.14
C GLY A 43 -40.30 35.91 -24.09
N VAL A 44 -39.61 37.04 -24.26
CA VAL A 44 -38.16 37.12 -24.10
C VAL A 44 -37.82 37.44 -22.64
N SER A 45 -36.90 36.72 -22.02
CA SER A 45 -36.46 37.01 -20.64
C SER A 45 -34.95 36.99 -20.49
N LYS A 46 -34.40 37.83 -19.62
CA LYS A 46 -32.97 37.78 -19.24
C LYS A 46 -32.74 36.70 -18.19
N LYS A 47 -32.83 35.43 -18.60
CA LYS A 47 -32.48 34.29 -17.75
C LYS A 47 -31.06 33.85 -18.06
N GLN A 48 -30.24 33.65 -17.04
CA GLN A 48 -28.90 33.12 -17.22
C GLN A 48 -28.99 31.69 -17.75
N VAL A 49 -28.51 31.45 -18.98
CA VAL A 49 -28.38 30.10 -19.53
C VAL A 49 -27.12 29.49 -18.94
N GLU A 50 -27.18 28.24 -18.52
CA GLU A 50 -26.03 27.48 -18.03
C GLU A 50 -26.02 26.08 -18.66
N THR A 51 -24.83 25.58 -18.96
CA THR A 51 -24.62 24.16 -19.31
C THR A 51 -24.04 23.45 -18.10
N ALA A 52 -24.48 22.23 -17.85
CA ALA A 52 -24.09 21.51 -16.64
C ALA A 52 -24.03 20.00 -16.84
N VAL A 53 -23.20 19.36 -16.02
CA VAL A 53 -23.20 17.91 -15.83
C VAL A 53 -23.93 17.62 -14.52
N ASN A 54 -24.99 16.83 -14.59
CA ASN A 54 -25.74 16.39 -13.42
C ASN A 54 -25.23 14.99 -13.01
N THR A 55 -24.94 14.83 -11.73
CA THR A 55 -24.54 13.55 -11.16
C THR A 55 -25.04 13.40 -9.73
N SER A 56 -24.88 12.20 -9.16
CA SER A 56 -25.05 11.94 -7.74
C SER A 56 -23.69 11.73 -7.07
N GLY A 57 -23.64 12.04 -5.79
CA GLY A 57 -22.48 11.86 -4.94
C GLY A 57 -22.88 11.58 -3.51
N THR A 58 -21.87 11.42 -2.65
CA THR A 58 -22.06 11.19 -1.22
C THR A 58 -21.11 12.09 -0.44
N VAL A 59 -21.57 12.63 0.69
CA VAL A 59 -20.72 13.36 1.62
C VAL A 59 -19.77 12.39 2.31
N ARG A 60 -18.47 12.68 2.30
CA ARG A 60 -17.40 11.88 2.90
C ARG A 60 -16.58 12.74 3.86
N SER A 61 -15.97 12.08 4.85
CA SER A 61 -14.94 12.68 5.68
C SER A 61 -13.62 12.73 4.91
N GLU A 62 -12.84 13.79 5.14
CA GLU A 62 -11.47 13.86 4.65
C GLU A 62 -10.55 12.81 5.29
N HIS A 63 -10.75 12.52 6.59
CA HIS A 63 -9.93 11.57 7.34
C HIS A 63 -10.81 10.53 8.03
N SER A 64 -10.67 9.27 7.61
CA SER A 64 -11.35 8.13 8.22
C SER A 64 -10.32 7.08 8.61
N ALA A 65 -10.36 6.63 9.87
CA ALA A 65 -9.54 5.54 10.37
C ALA A 65 -10.41 4.41 10.89
N LYS A 66 -10.22 3.24 10.27
CA LYS A 66 -10.71 1.97 10.81
C LYS A 66 -9.68 1.44 11.81
N ILE A 67 -10.02 1.51 13.09
CA ILE A 67 -9.15 1.05 14.17
C ILE A 67 -9.27 -0.46 14.29
N THR A 68 -8.15 -1.15 14.13
CA THR A 68 -8.10 -2.62 14.17
C THR A 68 -7.15 -3.11 15.25
N THR A 69 -7.37 -4.34 15.70
CA THR A 69 -6.51 -5.03 16.65
C THR A 69 -6.14 -6.41 16.12
N ALA A 70 -4.92 -6.84 16.43
CA ALA A 70 -4.47 -8.22 16.26
C ALA A 70 -4.46 -9.00 17.59
N LEU A 71 -4.87 -8.35 18.69
CA LEU A 71 -4.98 -9.00 19.99
C LEU A 71 -6.18 -9.94 20.01
N THR A 72 -5.99 -11.11 20.60
CA THR A 72 -7.04 -12.12 20.80
C THR A 72 -7.63 -12.07 22.21
N SER A 73 -7.15 -11.18 23.07
CA SER A 73 -7.68 -10.99 24.42
C SER A 73 -9.05 -10.29 24.38
N ASN A 74 -9.80 -10.45 25.47
CA ASN A 74 -11.09 -9.81 25.61
C ASN A 74 -10.91 -8.29 25.79
N VAL A 75 -11.87 -7.52 25.29
CA VAL A 75 -11.94 -6.10 25.57
C VAL A 75 -12.30 -5.93 27.05
N LYS A 76 -11.49 -5.19 27.80
CA LYS A 76 -11.69 -4.97 29.24
C LYS A 76 -12.66 -3.81 29.48
N GLU A 77 -12.46 -2.70 28.78
CA GLU A 77 -13.24 -1.48 28.95
C GLU A 77 -13.20 -0.64 27.68
N ILE A 78 -14.33 -0.05 27.30
CA ILE A 78 -14.44 0.89 26.19
C ILE A 78 -14.78 2.28 26.76
N TYR A 79 -13.89 3.25 26.52
CA TYR A 79 -13.98 4.60 27.11
C TYR A 79 -14.91 5.55 26.34
N VAL A 80 -15.33 5.16 25.14
CA VAL A 80 -16.03 6.02 24.18
C VAL A 80 -17.31 5.38 23.68
N LYS A 81 -18.24 6.20 23.20
CA LYS A 81 -19.51 5.79 22.58
C LYS A 81 -19.62 6.37 21.17
N PRO A 82 -20.42 5.76 20.28
CA PRO A 82 -20.73 6.38 19.00
C PRO A 82 -21.28 7.80 19.20
N GLY A 83 -20.68 8.77 18.51
CA GLY A 83 -20.97 10.21 18.63
C GLY A 83 -19.98 10.99 19.49
N ASP A 84 -19.11 10.34 20.27
CA ASP A 84 -18.13 11.04 21.11
C ASP A 84 -17.01 11.66 20.26
N LYS A 85 -16.60 12.87 20.63
CA LYS A 85 -15.41 13.54 20.07
C LYS A 85 -14.17 13.12 20.85
N VAL A 86 -13.13 12.71 20.14
CA VAL A 86 -11.86 12.25 20.72
C VAL A 86 -10.70 13.06 20.17
N LYS A 87 -9.65 13.23 20.97
CA LYS A 87 -8.40 13.87 20.56
C LYS A 87 -7.33 12.83 20.26
N LYS A 88 -6.36 13.19 19.42
CA LYS A 88 -5.19 12.36 19.14
C LYS A 88 -4.48 11.97 20.44
N GLY A 89 -4.25 10.67 20.60
CA GLY A 89 -3.61 10.07 21.77
C GLY A 89 -4.56 9.82 22.95
N GLU A 90 -5.84 10.16 22.83
CA GLU A 90 -6.85 9.83 23.84
C GLU A 90 -7.11 8.31 23.86
N PRO A 91 -7.16 7.67 25.04
CA PRO A 91 -7.46 6.25 25.15
C PRO A 91 -8.91 5.96 24.76
N LEU A 92 -9.10 4.96 23.91
CA LEU A 92 -10.39 4.58 23.33
C LEU A 92 -10.94 3.30 23.96
N CYS A 93 -10.09 2.31 24.16
CA CYS A 93 -10.42 1.08 24.86
C CYS A 93 -9.16 0.39 25.39
N ASP A 94 -9.35 -0.38 26.45
CA ASP A 94 -8.37 -1.27 27.02
C ASP A 94 -8.76 -2.73 26.77
N PHE A 95 -7.77 -3.56 26.46
CA PHE A 95 -7.86 -5.01 26.41
C PHE A 95 -7.38 -5.61 27.74
N ASP A 96 -7.88 -6.81 28.06
CA ASP A 96 -7.34 -7.56 29.20
C ASP A 96 -5.88 -7.94 28.91
N ASP A 97 -4.98 -7.31 29.68
CA ASP A 97 -3.53 -7.46 29.56
C ASP A 97 -2.94 -8.41 30.61
N SER A 98 -3.76 -9.03 31.46
CA SER A 98 -3.31 -9.88 32.56
C SER A 98 -2.50 -11.08 32.08
N MET A 99 -2.97 -11.77 31.02
CA MET A 99 -2.24 -12.88 30.41
C MET A 99 -0.97 -12.38 29.69
N ILE A 100 -1.04 -11.27 28.97
CA ILE A 100 0.12 -10.70 28.26
C ILE A 100 1.23 -10.32 29.25
N LYS A 101 0.88 -9.71 30.38
CA LYS A 101 1.83 -9.38 31.46
C LYS A 101 2.45 -10.65 32.05
N THR A 102 1.63 -11.66 32.34
CA THR A 102 2.10 -12.93 32.91
C THR A 102 3.06 -13.64 31.94
N GLU A 103 2.71 -13.70 30.66
CA GLU A 103 3.57 -14.27 29.61
C GLU A 103 4.85 -13.45 29.42
N LEU A 104 4.77 -12.12 29.46
CA LEU A 104 5.94 -11.24 29.35
C LEU A 104 6.91 -11.46 30.52
N GLU A 105 6.41 -11.59 31.74
CA GLU A 105 7.23 -11.91 32.91
C GLU A 105 7.91 -13.28 32.78
N ALA A 106 7.15 -14.30 32.35
CA ALA A 106 7.69 -15.63 32.09
C ALA A 106 8.76 -15.60 30.98
N ALA A 107 8.50 -14.92 29.88
CA ALA A 107 9.42 -14.75 28.76
C ALA A 107 10.70 -14.02 29.19
N ARG A 108 10.58 -12.95 29.99
CA ARG A 108 11.74 -12.23 30.56
C ARG A 108 12.56 -13.10 31.50
N LYS A 109 11.91 -13.92 32.34
CA LYS A 109 12.60 -14.89 33.21
C LYS A 109 13.33 -15.95 32.38
N ASN A 110 12.72 -16.44 31.30
CA ASN A 110 13.33 -17.39 30.38
C ASN A 110 14.53 -16.77 29.66
N LEU A 111 14.41 -15.54 29.16
CA LEU A 111 15.51 -14.79 28.57
C LEU A 111 16.67 -14.62 29.57
N LYS A 112 16.38 -14.21 30.80
CA LYS A 112 17.39 -14.06 31.86
C LYS A 112 18.08 -15.39 32.18
N THR A 113 17.34 -16.50 32.21
CA THR A 113 17.89 -17.83 32.44
C THR A 113 18.80 -18.26 31.29
N ALA A 114 18.39 -18.01 30.04
CA ALA A 114 19.18 -18.30 28.85
C ALA A 114 20.48 -17.45 28.81
N GLN A 115 20.39 -16.17 29.16
CA GLN A 115 21.55 -15.29 29.29
C GLN A 115 22.53 -15.79 30.36
N ALA A 116 22.03 -16.13 31.56
CA ALA A 116 22.86 -16.67 32.63
C ALA A 116 23.54 -17.99 32.25
N LEU A 117 22.86 -18.86 31.50
CA LEU A 117 23.44 -20.10 30.98
C LEU A 117 24.58 -19.81 29.98
N ASN A 118 24.37 -18.85 29.07
CA ASN A 118 25.39 -18.43 28.10
C ASN A 118 26.61 -17.81 28.80
N GLU A 119 26.39 -16.92 29.78
CA GLU A 119 27.45 -16.34 30.59
C GLU A 119 28.24 -17.40 31.36
N ASN A 120 27.55 -18.38 31.97
CA ASN A 120 28.21 -19.48 32.66
C ASN A 120 29.06 -20.32 31.69
N GLN A 121 28.51 -20.68 30.53
CA GLN A 121 29.25 -21.44 29.50
C GLN A 121 30.47 -20.66 29.01
N ASN A 122 30.36 -19.35 28.77
CA ASN A 122 31.49 -18.50 28.43
C ASN A 122 32.54 -18.47 29.55
N GLY A 123 32.10 -18.42 30.81
CA GLY A 123 32.97 -18.50 31.98
C GLY A 123 33.69 -19.84 32.11
N VAL A 124 33.05 -20.96 31.75
CA VAL A 124 33.66 -22.29 31.68
C VAL A 124 34.67 -22.37 30.54
N ASN A 125 34.31 -21.93 29.33
CA ASN A 125 35.19 -21.94 28.17
C ASN A 125 36.44 -21.07 28.39
N ARG A 126 36.28 -19.89 29.02
CA ARG A 126 37.39 -19.01 29.37
C ARG A 126 38.35 -19.66 30.37
N ARG A 127 37.83 -20.32 31.41
CA ARG A 127 38.63 -21.08 32.37
C ARG A 127 39.35 -22.27 31.71
N SER A 128 38.68 -22.95 30.78
CA SER A 128 39.29 -24.04 30.02
C SER A 128 40.48 -23.56 29.17
N LEU A 129 40.36 -22.40 28.52
CA LEU A 129 41.47 -21.78 27.78
C LEU A 129 42.64 -21.39 28.69
N GLU A 130 42.34 -20.81 29.86
CA GLU A 130 43.36 -20.45 30.85
C GLU A 130 44.12 -21.68 31.34
N ASN A 131 43.41 -22.72 31.76
CA ASN A 131 44.01 -23.99 32.16
C ASN A 131 44.86 -24.62 31.04
N ALA A 132 44.41 -24.56 29.78
CA ALA A 132 45.16 -25.09 28.64
C ALA A 132 46.47 -24.32 28.39
N LYS A 133 46.48 -23.00 28.59
CA LYS A 133 47.68 -22.17 28.49
C LYS A 133 48.65 -22.45 29.65
N GLU A 134 48.15 -22.52 30.87
CA GLU A 134 48.98 -22.85 32.03
C GLU A 134 49.61 -24.24 31.92
N GLU A 135 48.86 -25.22 31.41
CA GLU A 135 49.40 -26.56 31.15
C GLU A 135 50.46 -26.55 30.04
N GLN A 136 50.24 -25.79 28.96
CA GLN A 136 51.27 -25.58 27.92
C GLN A 136 52.56 -25.02 28.51
N ASP A 137 52.47 -23.95 29.30
CA ASP A 137 53.63 -23.32 29.91
C ASP A 137 54.35 -24.27 30.88
N ARG A 138 53.60 -25.03 31.70
CA ARG A 138 54.17 -26.03 32.60
C ARG A 138 54.94 -27.12 31.84
N GLN A 139 54.38 -27.64 30.75
CA GLN A 139 55.01 -28.68 29.94
C GLN A 139 56.26 -28.17 29.20
N LEU A 140 56.20 -26.97 28.62
CA LEU A 140 57.34 -26.36 27.93
C LEU A 140 58.49 -26.03 28.89
N ASN A 141 58.18 -25.47 30.06
CA ASN A 141 59.18 -25.17 31.08
C ASN A 141 59.87 -26.45 31.59
N LYS A 142 59.11 -27.55 31.74
CA LYS A 142 59.67 -28.85 32.10
C LYS A 142 60.60 -29.38 31.02
N ALA A 143 60.18 -29.36 29.76
CA ALA A 143 61.00 -29.79 28.63
C ALA A 143 62.29 -28.95 28.50
N ASP A 144 62.21 -27.63 28.71
CA ASP A 144 63.37 -26.74 28.71
C ASP A 144 64.33 -27.02 29.86
N SER A 145 63.82 -27.37 31.04
CA SER A 145 64.66 -27.80 32.17
C SER A 145 65.40 -29.10 31.85
N ASP A 146 64.69 -30.10 31.33
CA ASP A 146 65.29 -31.41 31.03
C ASP A 146 66.36 -31.30 29.91
N ILE A 147 66.17 -30.41 28.93
CA ILE A 147 67.18 -30.11 27.90
C ILE A 147 68.42 -29.45 28.52
N ARG A 148 68.24 -28.46 29.41
CA ARG A 148 69.36 -27.81 30.10
C ARG A 148 70.18 -28.81 30.92
N ASP A 149 69.52 -29.67 31.68
CA ASP A 149 70.18 -30.70 32.48
C ASP A 149 71.02 -31.64 31.60
N ALA A 150 70.50 -32.03 30.42
CA ALA A 150 71.22 -32.85 29.46
C ALA A 150 72.39 -32.11 28.78
N GLN A 151 72.26 -30.81 28.53
CA GLN A 151 73.33 -29.95 28.03
C GLN A 151 74.47 -29.82 29.05
N ASP A 152 74.14 -29.63 30.33
CA ASP A 152 75.12 -29.58 31.40
C ASP A 152 75.86 -30.91 31.56
N ALA A 153 75.14 -32.04 31.48
CA ALA A 153 75.75 -33.37 31.48
C ALA A 153 76.73 -33.57 30.31
N GLN A 154 76.34 -33.14 29.10
CA GLN A 154 77.22 -33.20 27.93
C GLN A 154 78.48 -32.33 28.12
N ASN A 155 78.31 -31.10 28.60
CA ASN A 155 79.42 -30.16 28.81
C ASN A 155 80.40 -30.70 29.86
N ASN A 156 79.88 -31.22 30.97
CA ASN A 156 80.70 -31.83 32.03
C ASN A 156 81.50 -33.03 31.51
N ALA A 157 80.88 -33.92 30.72
CA ALA A 157 81.57 -35.07 30.13
C ALA A 157 82.66 -34.64 29.14
N ARG A 158 82.42 -33.60 28.32
CA ARG A 158 83.43 -33.04 27.39
C ARG A 158 84.61 -32.42 28.14
N VAL A 159 84.35 -31.61 29.15
CA VAL A 159 85.40 -31.00 29.99
C VAL A 159 86.26 -32.09 30.65
N ARG A 160 85.63 -33.16 31.17
CA ARG A 160 86.35 -34.31 31.74
C ARG A 160 87.22 -35.02 30.69
N ALA A 161 86.68 -35.27 29.49
CA ALA A 161 87.43 -35.89 28.42
C ALA A 161 88.66 -35.06 28.01
N ASP A 162 88.53 -33.73 27.99
CA ASP A 162 89.64 -32.83 27.66
C ASP A 162 90.70 -32.80 28.77
N GLN A 163 90.30 -32.76 30.05
CA GLN A 163 91.23 -32.90 31.19
C GLN A 163 92.01 -34.22 31.17
N LEU A 164 91.35 -35.32 30.82
CA LEU A 164 92.00 -36.63 30.71
C LEU A 164 92.97 -36.69 29.53
N LYS A 165 92.68 -36.00 28.41
CA LYS A 165 93.62 -35.88 27.28
C LYS A 165 94.88 -35.10 27.69
N ASP A 166 94.73 -34.04 28.46
CA ASP A 166 95.87 -33.27 28.97
C ASP A 166 96.77 -34.15 29.87
N GLN A 167 96.17 -34.94 30.76
CA GLN A 167 96.89 -35.93 31.59
C GLN A 167 97.56 -37.03 30.75
N LEU A 168 96.88 -37.52 29.72
CA LEU A 168 97.43 -38.53 28.80
C LEU A 168 98.68 -38.00 28.10
N GLU A 169 98.64 -36.74 27.63
CA GLU A 169 99.76 -36.10 26.96
C GLU A 169 100.96 -35.90 27.90
N GLU A 170 100.69 -35.56 29.17
CA GLU A 170 101.73 -35.50 30.22
C GLU A 170 102.39 -36.87 30.46
N GLN A 171 101.59 -37.95 30.56
CA GLN A 171 102.13 -39.31 30.74
C GLN A 171 102.92 -39.81 29.52
N LYS A 172 102.50 -39.46 28.30
CA LYS A 172 103.25 -39.77 27.08
C LYS A 172 104.63 -39.10 27.06
N LYS A 173 104.70 -37.82 27.44
CA LYS A 173 105.98 -37.11 27.58
C LYS A 173 106.87 -37.75 28.64
N ALA A 174 106.30 -38.16 29.78
CA ALA A 174 107.03 -38.88 30.82
C ALA A 174 107.56 -40.24 30.32
N LEU A 175 106.76 -40.97 29.52
CA LEU A 175 107.17 -42.24 28.92
C LEU A 175 108.38 -42.05 27.98
N GLU A 176 108.34 -41.05 27.11
CA GLU A 176 109.45 -40.73 26.20
C GLU A 176 110.72 -40.36 26.97
N ALA A 177 110.60 -39.54 28.02
CA ALA A 177 111.72 -39.17 28.87
C ALA A 177 112.35 -40.39 29.58
N GLU A 178 111.54 -41.29 30.12
CA GLU A 178 112.03 -42.51 30.79
C GLU A 178 112.70 -43.47 29.80
N LYS A 179 112.12 -43.67 28.61
CA LYS A 179 112.73 -44.48 27.53
C LYS A 179 114.09 -43.92 27.09
N ASN A 180 114.20 -42.60 26.96
CA ASN A 180 115.45 -41.94 26.61
C ASN A 180 116.50 -42.08 27.74
N ALA A 181 116.10 -41.96 29.00
CA ALA A 181 117.00 -42.15 30.14
C ALA A 181 117.50 -43.60 30.25
N GLN A 182 116.63 -44.59 30.01
CA GLN A 182 116.98 -46.01 30.01
C GLN A 182 118.08 -46.35 29.00
N ALA A 183 118.08 -45.71 27.82
CA ALA A 183 119.05 -45.99 26.76
C ALA A 183 120.52 -45.74 27.17
N GLY A 184 120.76 -44.94 28.23
CA GLY A 184 122.09 -44.69 28.79
C GLY A 184 122.52 -45.63 29.92
N ILE A 185 121.67 -46.55 30.36
CA ILE A 185 121.94 -47.44 31.51
C ILE A 185 122.61 -48.74 31.03
N THR A 186 123.79 -49.04 31.55
CA THR A 186 124.53 -50.28 31.27
C THR A 186 124.43 -51.32 32.39
N ASP A 187 124.03 -50.93 33.60
CA ASP A 187 123.82 -51.85 34.73
C ASP A 187 122.47 -52.60 34.57
N GLU A 188 122.51 -53.93 34.58
CA GLU A 188 121.33 -54.77 34.35
C GLU A 188 120.24 -54.58 35.43
N THR A 189 120.62 -54.29 36.67
CA THR A 189 119.67 -54.10 37.78
C THR A 189 118.93 -52.77 37.63
N GLN A 190 119.67 -51.69 37.35
CA GLN A 190 119.07 -50.37 37.10
C GLN A 190 118.19 -50.36 35.84
N LYS A 191 118.57 -51.14 34.82
CA LYS A 191 117.79 -51.27 33.60
C LYS A 191 116.44 -51.95 33.88
N ALA A 192 116.43 -53.04 34.65
CA ALA A 192 115.20 -53.74 35.04
C ALA A 192 114.26 -52.86 35.88
N GLU A 193 114.79 -52.01 36.75
CA GLU A 193 113.98 -51.03 37.49
C GLU A 193 113.35 -49.98 36.57
N SER A 194 114.05 -49.52 35.53
CA SER A 194 113.51 -48.59 34.53
C SER A 194 112.44 -49.26 33.65
N ASP A 195 112.64 -50.52 33.26
CA ASP A 195 111.61 -51.32 32.55
C ASP A 195 110.30 -51.40 33.36
N ALA A 196 110.40 -51.62 34.68
CA ALA A 196 109.24 -51.62 35.56
C ALA A 196 108.54 -50.25 35.63
N ARG A 197 109.29 -49.13 35.62
CA ARG A 197 108.73 -47.78 35.56
C ARG A 197 108.03 -47.49 34.23
N ILE A 198 108.64 -47.90 33.12
CA ILE A 198 108.06 -47.79 31.77
C ILE A 198 106.73 -48.55 31.71
N ALA A 199 106.71 -49.81 32.16
CA ALA A 199 105.50 -50.62 32.18
C ALA A 199 104.39 -49.99 33.04
N ALA A 200 104.73 -49.35 34.16
CA ALA A 200 103.78 -48.63 35.00
C ALA A 200 103.19 -47.40 34.29
N ILE A 201 104.01 -46.61 33.57
CA ILE A 201 103.54 -45.46 32.79
C ILE A 201 102.66 -45.93 31.62
N GLU A 202 103.05 -46.99 30.92
CA GLU A 202 102.25 -47.58 29.83
C GLU A 202 100.89 -48.08 30.33
N GLY A 203 100.84 -48.73 31.50
CA GLY A 203 99.57 -49.10 32.14
C GLY A 203 98.69 -47.89 32.49
N LYS A 204 99.29 -46.78 32.94
CA LYS A 204 98.56 -45.54 33.23
C LYS A 204 98.04 -44.86 31.96
N ILE A 205 98.82 -44.87 30.88
CA ILE A 205 98.39 -44.42 29.55
C ILE A 205 97.19 -45.21 29.07
N GLN A 206 97.23 -46.54 29.20
CA GLN A 206 96.13 -47.41 28.79
C GLN A 206 94.85 -47.13 29.60
N SER A 207 94.96 -46.93 30.92
CA SER A 207 93.84 -46.53 31.77
C SER A 207 93.25 -45.18 31.34
N LEU A 208 94.08 -44.17 31.10
CA LEU A 208 93.63 -42.84 30.67
C LEU A 208 92.94 -42.89 29.29
N GLN A 209 93.42 -43.72 28.36
CA GLN A 209 92.77 -43.94 27.08
C GLN A 209 91.36 -44.52 27.24
N ALA A 210 91.20 -45.51 28.12
CA ALA A 210 89.89 -46.09 28.44
C ALA A 210 88.96 -45.06 29.11
N ASP A 211 89.48 -44.24 30.03
CA ASP A 211 88.70 -43.18 30.69
C ASP A 211 88.25 -42.09 29.70
N ILE A 212 89.10 -41.72 28.74
CA ILE A 212 88.75 -40.77 27.66
C ILE A 212 87.66 -41.36 26.77
N GLU A 213 87.75 -42.63 26.40
CA GLU A 213 86.72 -43.30 25.61
C GLU A 213 85.38 -43.32 26.36
N SER A 214 85.40 -43.66 27.66
CA SER A 214 84.21 -43.60 28.52
C SER A 214 83.60 -42.20 28.57
N ALA A 215 84.41 -41.15 28.81
CA ALA A 215 83.93 -39.77 28.87
C ALA A 215 83.36 -39.28 27.52
N ASN A 216 83.97 -39.68 26.39
CA ASN A 216 83.42 -39.38 25.07
C ASN A 216 82.10 -40.11 24.81
N ASN A 217 81.98 -41.36 25.25
CA ASN A 217 80.74 -42.13 25.14
C ASN A 217 79.62 -41.50 25.98
N GLU A 218 79.92 -41.04 27.20
CA GLU A 218 79.00 -40.26 28.04
C GLU A 218 78.55 -38.96 27.34
N ALA A 219 79.50 -38.20 26.77
CA ALA A 219 79.19 -36.97 26.02
C ALA A 219 78.32 -37.23 24.78
N ASN A 220 78.57 -38.32 24.06
CA ASN A 220 77.77 -38.72 22.89
C ASN A 220 76.37 -39.21 23.29
N ALA A 221 76.25 -39.93 24.40
CA ALA A 221 74.97 -40.35 24.96
C ALA A 221 74.13 -39.13 25.36
N ALA A 222 74.72 -38.17 26.08
CA ALA A 222 74.06 -36.91 26.43
C ALA A 222 73.66 -36.11 25.19
N LYS A 223 74.52 -36.05 24.16
CA LYS A 223 74.18 -35.42 22.86
C LYS A 223 72.96 -36.06 22.20
N LYS A 224 72.87 -37.38 22.21
CA LYS A 224 71.70 -38.11 21.68
C LYS A 224 70.46 -37.78 22.51
N GLN A 225 70.58 -37.75 23.84
CA GLN A 225 69.48 -37.40 24.73
C GLN A 225 68.95 -35.99 24.49
N ILE A 226 69.82 -34.99 24.27
CA ILE A 226 69.42 -33.63 23.91
C ILE A 226 68.56 -33.65 22.64
N LYS A 227 69.01 -34.35 21.58
CA LYS A 227 68.26 -34.46 20.32
C LYS A 227 66.89 -35.11 20.53
N ASP A 228 66.82 -36.17 21.34
CA ASP A 228 65.57 -36.87 21.64
C ASP A 228 64.61 -35.97 22.46
N LEU A 229 65.14 -35.17 23.40
CA LEU A 229 64.37 -34.20 24.18
C LEU A 229 63.87 -33.01 23.34
N GLU A 230 64.67 -32.51 22.40
CA GLU A 230 64.26 -31.46 21.46
C GLU A 230 63.08 -31.92 20.59
N ALA A 231 63.15 -33.15 20.05
CA ALA A 231 62.05 -33.75 19.30
C ALA A 231 60.80 -33.95 20.18
N SER A 232 60.98 -34.37 21.43
CA SER A 232 59.90 -34.48 22.41
C SER A 232 59.24 -33.12 22.70
N LYS A 233 60.05 -32.07 22.87
CA LYS A 233 59.57 -30.69 23.08
C LYS A 233 58.73 -30.21 21.91
N GLU A 234 59.13 -30.49 20.66
CA GLU A 234 58.36 -30.12 19.47
C GLU A 234 56.99 -30.81 19.44
N SER A 235 56.94 -32.10 19.77
CA SER A 235 55.68 -32.86 19.90
C SER A 235 54.77 -32.31 21.03
N ILE A 236 55.36 -31.99 22.18
CA ILE A 236 54.67 -31.33 23.30
C ILE A 236 54.08 -29.98 22.84
N MET A 237 54.89 -29.14 22.18
CA MET A 237 54.44 -27.84 21.68
C MET A 237 53.27 -27.99 20.68
N ALA A 238 53.35 -28.94 19.76
CA ALA A 238 52.28 -29.20 18.79
C ALA A 238 50.97 -29.62 19.48
N SER A 239 51.06 -30.57 20.43
CA SER A 239 49.88 -31.05 21.16
C SER A 239 49.27 -29.98 22.08
N ALA A 240 50.10 -29.22 22.79
CA ALA A 240 49.66 -28.13 23.65
C ALA A 240 49.05 -26.97 22.85
N LYS A 241 49.61 -26.66 21.66
CA LYS A 241 49.01 -25.69 20.73
C LYS A 241 47.64 -26.14 20.26
N GLN A 242 47.47 -27.43 19.94
CA GLN A 242 46.18 -27.97 19.55
C GLN A 242 45.13 -27.87 20.67
N GLN A 243 45.52 -28.12 21.93
CA GLN A 243 44.62 -27.98 23.07
C GLN A 243 44.19 -26.52 23.29
N VAL A 244 45.13 -25.57 23.20
CA VAL A 244 44.81 -24.14 23.29
C VAL A 244 43.91 -23.70 22.14
N GLN A 245 44.15 -24.19 20.92
CA GLN A 245 43.30 -23.89 19.77
C GLN A 245 41.88 -24.44 19.96
N ALA A 246 41.73 -25.69 20.39
CA ALA A 246 40.42 -26.28 20.65
C ALA A 246 39.63 -25.51 21.72
N ALA A 247 40.29 -25.05 22.78
CA ALA A 247 39.67 -24.20 23.80
C ALA A 247 39.28 -22.82 23.25
N GLN A 248 40.09 -22.24 22.35
CA GLN A 248 39.78 -20.98 21.68
C GLN A 248 38.60 -21.12 20.71
N ASP A 249 38.53 -22.23 19.98
CA ASP A 249 37.44 -22.54 19.07
C ASP A 249 36.12 -22.72 19.84
N ALA A 250 36.15 -23.38 21.01
CA ALA A 250 34.98 -23.49 21.88
C ALA A 250 34.43 -22.11 22.33
N ILE A 251 35.31 -21.12 22.57
CA ILE A 251 34.89 -19.73 22.85
C ILE A 251 34.24 -19.09 21.62
N ASN A 252 34.84 -19.30 20.43
CA ASN A 252 34.35 -18.71 19.20
C ASN A 252 32.97 -19.28 18.82
N THR A 253 32.79 -20.59 18.92
CA THR A 253 31.51 -21.26 18.70
C THR A 253 30.45 -20.77 19.68
N ALA A 254 30.76 -20.70 20.97
CA ALA A 254 29.80 -20.22 21.99
C ALA A 254 29.35 -18.75 21.77
N LYS A 255 30.22 -17.90 21.20
CA LYS A 255 29.86 -16.53 20.82
C LYS A 255 28.92 -16.47 19.62
N LEU A 256 29.07 -17.38 18.66
CA LEU A 256 28.24 -17.44 17.46
C LEU A 256 26.87 -18.05 17.74
N GLU A 257 26.80 -19.04 18.61
CA GLU A 257 25.56 -19.71 19.02
C GLU A 257 24.73 -18.88 20.03
N LYS A 258 24.63 -17.56 19.84
CA LYS A 258 23.84 -16.68 20.72
C LYS A 258 22.38 -17.15 20.78
N ASN A 259 22.09 -18.04 21.73
CA ASN A 259 20.83 -18.74 21.87
C ASN A 259 19.78 -17.90 22.61
N THR A 260 19.81 -16.58 22.43
CA THR A 260 18.89 -15.64 23.07
C THR A 260 17.98 -14.95 22.07
N ASP A 261 18.24 -15.05 20.77
CA ASP A 261 17.51 -14.29 19.76
C ASP A 261 16.03 -14.68 19.70
N ALA A 262 15.71 -15.97 19.89
CA ALA A 262 14.33 -16.45 19.95
C ALA A 262 13.59 -15.89 21.18
N GLN A 263 14.23 -15.89 22.36
CA GLN A 263 13.69 -15.37 23.60
C GLN A 263 13.56 -13.85 23.58
N GLU A 264 14.52 -13.14 22.98
CA GLU A 264 14.47 -11.69 22.76
C GLU A 264 13.31 -11.32 21.81
N THR A 265 13.10 -12.11 20.76
CA THR A 265 11.99 -11.91 19.81
C THR A 265 10.65 -12.10 20.50
N GLU A 266 10.51 -13.14 21.34
CA GLU A 266 9.26 -13.37 22.08
C GLU A 266 8.98 -12.26 23.09
N VAL A 267 10.01 -11.79 23.83
CA VAL A 267 9.87 -10.63 24.72
C VAL A 267 9.41 -9.39 23.94
N LYS A 268 10.04 -9.08 22.80
CA LYS A 268 9.66 -7.93 21.96
C LYS A 268 8.21 -8.03 21.45
N LYS A 269 7.79 -9.23 21.03
CA LYS A 269 6.42 -9.50 20.59
C LYS A 269 5.42 -9.25 21.72
N LEU A 270 5.68 -9.78 22.92
CA LEU A 270 4.82 -9.58 24.09
C LEU A 270 4.82 -8.13 24.57
N GLU A 271 5.94 -7.41 24.48
CA GLU A 271 6.00 -5.97 24.76
C GLU A 271 5.17 -5.15 23.75
N ALA A 272 5.23 -5.50 22.46
CA ALA A 272 4.40 -4.88 21.45
C ALA A 272 2.91 -5.15 21.67
N ASN A 273 2.55 -6.39 22.01
CA ASN A 273 1.18 -6.76 22.36
C ASN A 273 0.69 -6.00 23.61
N LEU A 274 1.54 -5.87 24.63
CA LEU A 274 1.21 -5.11 25.84
C LEU A 274 1.00 -3.63 25.54
N LYS A 275 1.84 -3.03 24.70
CA LYS A 275 1.67 -1.65 24.24
C LYS A 275 0.36 -1.46 23.47
N ASN A 276 0.00 -2.45 22.66
CA ASN A 276 -1.23 -2.43 21.86
C ASN A 276 -2.48 -2.81 22.67
N ALA A 277 -2.34 -3.16 23.95
CA ALA A 277 -3.47 -3.47 24.82
C ALA A 277 -4.31 -2.23 25.13
N THR A 278 -3.74 -1.03 25.07
CA THR A 278 -4.48 0.23 25.10
C THR A 278 -4.51 0.82 23.70
N ILE A 279 -5.69 0.97 23.13
CA ILE A 279 -5.88 1.60 21.83
C ILE A 279 -6.06 3.10 22.01
N LEU A 280 -5.27 3.88 21.28
CA LEU A 280 -5.30 5.33 21.31
C LEU A 280 -5.84 5.90 19.99
N ALA A 281 -6.50 7.06 20.05
CA ALA A 281 -6.97 7.77 18.87
C ALA A 281 -5.79 8.25 17.97
N PRO A 282 -5.79 7.94 16.66
CA PRO A 282 -4.71 8.33 15.76
C PRO A 282 -4.75 9.82 15.38
N PHE A 283 -5.92 10.46 15.44
CA PHE A 283 -6.16 11.87 15.14
C PHE A 283 -7.41 12.38 15.87
N ASP A 284 -7.64 13.70 15.83
CA ASP A 284 -8.83 14.34 16.41
C ASP A 284 -10.07 14.05 15.55
N GLY A 285 -11.11 13.45 16.11
CA GLY A 285 -12.27 13.02 15.31
C GLY A 285 -13.49 12.65 16.14
N THR A 286 -14.46 12.01 15.49
CA THR A 286 -15.69 11.51 16.12
C THR A 286 -15.79 10.00 15.91
N VAL A 287 -16.14 9.27 16.97
CA VAL A 287 -16.37 7.82 16.91
C VAL A 287 -17.69 7.57 16.19
N THR A 288 -17.67 6.95 15.01
CA THR A 288 -18.90 6.74 14.20
C THR A 288 -19.51 5.36 14.40
N SER A 289 -18.68 4.36 14.69
CA SER A 289 -19.14 3.01 15.02
C SER A 289 -18.15 2.31 15.94
N ILE A 290 -18.69 1.45 16.81
CA ILE A 290 -17.91 0.56 17.67
C ILE A 290 -18.38 -0.86 17.34
N SER A 291 -17.44 -1.72 16.97
CA SER A 291 -17.68 -3.14 16.64
C SER A 291 -17.20 -4.09 17.73
N ALA A 292 -16.41 -3.58 18.68
CA ALA A 292 -15.96 -4.29 19.87
C ALA A 292 -17.04 -4.32 20.97
N GLU A 293 -17.04 -5.37 21.79
CA GLU A 293 -17.91 -5.53 22.94
C GLU A 293 -17.07 -5.85 24.19
N GLU A 294 -17.35 -5.17 25.30
CA GLU A 294 -16.70 -5.44 26.58
C GLU A 294 -16.92 -6.88 27.04
N GLY A 295 -15.87 -7.50 27.59
CA GLY A 295 -15.89 -8.88 28.05
C GLY A 295 -15.70 -9.94 26.94
N SER A 296 -15.68 -9.54 25.67
CA SER A 296 -15.56 -10.45 24.52
C SER A 296 -14.35 -10.13 23.64
N PRO A 297 -13.79 -11.12 22.90
CA PRO A 297 -12.78 -10.86 21.88
C PRO A 297 -13.38 -10.17 20.65
N VAL A 298 -12.57 -9.39 19.93
CA VAL A 298 -13.01 -8.63 18.76
C VAL A 298 -13.25 -9.55 17.56
N THR A 299 -14.45 -9.51 16.97
CA THR A 299 -14.78 -10.26 15.75
C THR A 299 -14.42 -9.46 14.50
N GLY A 300 -13.67 -10.05 13.56
CA GLY A 300 -13.31 -9.37 12.29
C GLY A 300 -12.27 -8.26 12.44
N ASN A 301 -11.47 -8.30 13.52
CA ASN A 301 -10.34 -7.42 13.87
C ASN A 301 -10.68 -5.93 14.03
N THR A 302 -11.92 -5.52 13.77
CA THR A 302 -12.33 -4.11 13.78
C THR A 302 -12.83 -3.76 15.16
N VAL A 303 -12.21 -2.75 15.78
CA VAL A 303 -12.61 -2.28 17.11
C VAL A 303 -13.63 -1.16 16.97
N MET A 304 -13.30 -0.14 16.18
CA MET A 304 -14.14 1.04 15.98
C MET A 304 -13.71 1.83 14.73
N VAL A 305 -14.53 2.78 14.31
CA VAL A 305 -14.23 3.73 13.23
C VAL A 305 -14.26 5.15 13.77
N ILE A 306 -13.24 5.92 13.44
CA ILE A 306 -13.12 7.34 13.79
C ILE A 306 -13.06 8.14 12.50
N GLU A 307 -13.91 9.15 12.39
CA GLU A 307 -13.96 10.04 11.24
C GLU A 307 -13.82 11.50 11.65
N ASP A 308 -13.15 12.29 10.83
CA ASP A 308 -13.10 13.74 10.96
C ASP A 308 -14.44 14.32 10.45
N THR A 309 -15.27 14.78 11.38
CA THR A 309 -16.59 15.37 11.09
C THR A 309 -16.53 16.85 10.74
N GLU A 310 -15.35 17.48 10.81
CA GLU A 310 -15.20 18.91 10.61
C GLU A 310 -14.75 19.28 9.20
N THR A 311 -13.96 18.40 8.56
CA THR A 311 -13.56 18.52 7.16
C THR A 311 -14.26 17.46 6.32
N ILE A 312 -15.24 17.91 5.54
CA ILE A 312 -16.04 17.06 4.65
C ILE A 312 -15.90 17.51 3.21
N HIS A 313 -16.04 16.56 2.29
CA HIS A 313 -16.14 16.79 0.85
C HIS A 313 -17.24 15.90 0.27
N ILE A 314 -17.66 16.18 -0.97
CA ILE A 314 -18.61 15.33 -1.69
C ILE A 314 -17.83 14.55 -2.73
N THR A 315 -17.90 13.22 -2.69
CA THR A 315 -17.41 12.39 -3.78
C THR A 315 -18.53 12.14 -4.78
N ALA A 316 -18.30 12.44 -6.04
CA ALA A 316 -19.27 12.24 -7.11
C ALA A 316 -18.65 11.45 -8.26
N ARG A 317 -19.48 10.65 -8.95
CA ARG A 317 -19.02 9.81 -10.06
C ARG A 317 -19.44 10.41 -11.39
N ILE A 318 -18.50 10.57 -12.31
CA ILE A 318 -18.71 11.20 -13.61
C ILE A 318 -18.42 10.19 -14.72
N LYS A 319 -19.28 10.14 -15.73
CA LYS A 319 -19.07 9.29 -16.91
C LYS A 319 -17.91 9.79 -17.76
N GLU A 320 -17.23 8.88 -18.44
CA GLU A 320 -16.08 9.16 -19.32
C GLU A 320 -16.29 10.29 -20.33
N PHE A 321 -17.49 10.41 -20.92
CA PHE A 321 -17.78 11.48 -21.88
C PHE A 321 -17.84 12.87 -21.27
N ASP A 322 -18.16 12.96 -19.98
CA ASP A 322 -18.38 14.23 -19.29
C ASP A 322 -17.17 14.66 -18.46
N ILE A 323 -16.35 13.71 -17.98
CA ILE A 323 -15.16 14.04 -17.17
C ILE A 323 -14.16 14.90 -17.94
N LEU A 324 -14.07 14.73 -19.26
CA LEU A 324 -13.19 15.54 -20.13
C LEU A 324 -13.58 17.02 -20.19
N LYS A 325 -14.84 17.34 -19.86
CA LYS A 325 -15.36 18.71 -19.83
C LYS A 325 -15.15 19.37 -18.46
N ILE A 326 -14.90 18.59 -17.41
CA ILE A 326 -14.79 19.08 -16.03
C ILE A 326 -13.33 19.45 -15.71
N LYS A 327 -13.15 20.55 -14.98
CA LYS A 327 -11.87 21.04 -14.50
C LYS A 327 -11.96 21.41 -13.02
N GLU A 328 -10.84 21.27 -12.32
CA GLU A 328 -10.72 21.76 -10.95
C GLU A 328 -11.04 23.27 -10.89
N GLY A 329 -11.72 23.67 -9.81
CA GLY A 329 -12.22 25.03 -9.60
C GLY A 329 -13.60 25.32 -10.20
N MET A 330 -14.16 24.42 -11.02
CA MET A 330 -15.52 24.58 -11.55
C MET A 330 -16.55 24.62 -10.42
N LYS A 331 -17.53 25.52 -10.57
CA LYS A 331 -18.61 25.72 -9.60
C LYS A 331 -19.59 24.55 -9.65
N ALA A 332 -19.96 24.03 -8.49
CA ALA A 332 -20.96 23.00 -8.33
C ALA A 332 -22.10 23.54 -7.46
N LYS A 333 -23.33 23.25 -7.90
CA LYS A 333 -24.56 23.41 -7.12
C LYS A 333 -24.94 22.05 -6.55
N ILE A 334 -25.18 21.98 -5.25
CA ILE A 334 -25.38 20.74 -4.52
C ILE A 334 -26.71 20.81 -3.79
N ILE A 335 -27.54 19.79 -3.98
CA ILE A 335 -28.76 19.58 -3.21
C ILE A 335 -28.60 18.28 -2.44
N LEU A 336 -28.72 18.34 -1.12
CA LEU A 336 -28.67 17.15 -0.26
C LEU A 336 -30.10 16.65 -0.04
N ASP A 337 -30.35 15.37 -0.31
CA ASP A 337 -31.70 14.79 -0.24
C ASP A 337 -32.37 15.02 1.12
N ALA A 338 -31.58 15.06 2.20
CA ALA A 338 -32.04 15.23 3.57
C ALA A 338 -32.30 16.68 3.99
N LEU A 339 -31.79 17.69 3.27
CA LEU A 339 -31.94 19.12 3.61
C LEU A 339 -33.00 19.83 2.76
N GLY A 340 -33.75 19.10 1.91
CA GLY A 340 -34.79 19.67 1.07
C GLY A 340 -34.25 20.40 -0.16
N SER A 341 -34.87 21.52 -0.54
CA SER A 341 -34.53 22.29 -1.74
C SER A 341 -33.42 23.33 -1.54
N ASP A 342 -32.74 23.31 -0.38
CA ASP A 342 -31.66 24.24 -0.09
C ASP A 342 -30.44 23.90 -0.95
N GLU A 343 -30.06 24.85 -1.81
CA GLU A 343 -28.94 24.70 -2.74
C GLU A 343 -27.65 25.19 -2.08
N LEU A 344 -26.72 24.26 -1.86
CA LEU A 344 -25.37 24.55 -1.40
C LEU A 344 -24.46 24.81 -2.60
N VAL A 345 -23.50 25.72 -2.43
CA VAL A 345 -22.50 26.03 -3.46
C VAL A 345 -21.15 25.46 -3.04
N GLY A 346 -20.45 24.87 -4.00
CA GLY A 346 -19.10 24.35 -3.82
C GLY A 346 -18.29 24.40 -5.10
N LYS A 347 -17.10 23.81 -5.08
CA LYS A 347 -16.18 23.75 -6.22
C LYS A 347 -15.56 22.37 -6.35
N VAL A 348 -15.33 21.94 -7.58
CA VAL A 348 -14.53 20.74 -7.87
C VAL A 348 -13.12 20.96 -7.34
N SER A 349 -12.75 20.24 -6.30
CA SER A 349 -11.45 20.36 -5.64
C SER A 349 -10.41 19.41 -6.22
N LYS A 350 -10.86 18.26 -6.72
CA LYS A 350 -9.97 17.21 -7.21
C LYS A 350 -10.64 16.34 -8.27
N ILE A 351 -9.87 15.95 -9.27
CA ILE A 351 -10.31 15.00 -10.31
C ILE A 351 -9.41 13.77 -10.30
N TYR A 352 -9.98 12.59 -10.05
CA TYR A 352 -9.23 11.35 -10.13
C TYR A 352 -9.13 10.89 -11.58
N MET A 353 -7.91 10.88 -12.12
CA MET A 353 -7.65 10.50 -13.52
C MET A 353 -7.71 8.99 -13.78
N THR A 354 -7.97 8.18 -12.75
CA THR A 354 -8.10 6.73 -12.87
C THR A 354 -9.58 6.38 -12.83
N PRO A 355 -10.12 5.66 -13.84
CA PRO A 355 -11.49 5.22 -13.79
C PRO A 355 -11.70 4.25 -12.63
N ILE A 356 -12.84 4.38 -11.97
CA ILE A 356 -13.33 3.43 -10.97
C ILE A 356 -13.52 2.10 -11.70
N LYS A 357 -12.63 1.15 -11.42
CA LYS A 357 -12.84 -0.24 -11.82
C LYS A 357 -13.90 -0.81 -10.87
N ASN A 358 -15.14 -0.93 -11.34
CA ASN A 358 -16.12 -1.77 -10.67
C ASN A 358 -15.62 -3.22 -10.74
N GLY A 359 -14.84 -3.60 -9.74
CA GLY A 359 -14.21 -4.90 -9.65
C GLY A 359 -14.60 -5.55 -8.35
N ASP A 360 -15.58 -6.45 -8.41
CA ASP A 360 -15.48 -7.68 -7.63
C ASP A 360 -15.78 -8.87 -8.54
N GLY A 361 -14.99 -9.94 -8.36
CA GLY A 361 -14.82 -11.07 -9.27
C GLY A 361 -16.01 -12.03 -9.34
N GLY A 362 -17.16 -11.55 -9.81
CA GLY A 362 -18.30 -12.38 -10.19
C GLY A 362 -18.33 -12.59 -11.70
N ASN A 363 -18.27 -13.85 -12.15
CA ASN A 363 -18.63 -14.24 -13.51
C ASN A 363 -20.07 -13.80 -13.80
N ASN A 364 -20.24 -12.61 -14.37
CA ASN A 364 -21.45 -12.29 -15.12
C ASN A 364 -21.08 -11.41 -16.30
N SER A 365 -20.93 -12.08 -17.45
CA SER A 365 -20.98 -11.50 -18.77
C SER A 365 -22.33 -10.80 -18.98
N GLY A 366 -22.32 -9.47 -19.10
CA GLY A 366 -23.50 -8.74 -19.56
C GLY A 366 -23.45 -7.24 -19.28
N GLN A 367 -23.16 -6.49 -20.34
CA GLN A 367 -23.47 -5.06 -20.52
C GLN A 367 -22.47 -4.05 -19.92
N GLY A 368 -21.76 -3.36 -20.83
CA GLY A 368 -20.70 -2.41 -20.53
C GLY A 368 -21.17 -1.28 -19.62
N SER A 369 -20.69 -1.28 -18.38
CA SER A 369 -20.66 -0.07 -17.58
C SER A 369 -19.62 0.87 -18.20
N ALA A 370 -20.07 2.03 -18.69
CA ALA A 370 -19.17 3.09 -19.11
C ALA A 370 -18.19 3.40 -17.99
N ALA A 371 -16.94 3.72 -18.32
CA ALA A 371 -15.96 4.07 -17.31
C ALA A 371 -16.45 5.30 -16.52
N GLU A 372 -16.48 5.18 -15.19
CA GLU A 372 -16.80 6.26 -14.27
C GLU A 372 -15.52 6.77 -13.61
N TYR A 373 -15.43 8.08 -13.40
CA TYR A 373 -14.32 8.77 -12.77
C TYR A 373 -14.81 9.45 -11.50
N GLU A 374 -14.02 9.40 -10.44
CA GLU A 374 -14.37 10.07 -9.19
C GLU A 374 -13.87 11.52 -9.21
N ILE A 375 -14.68 12.42 -8.66
CA ILE A 375 -14.29 13.79 -8.36
C ILE A 375 -14.62 14.10 -6.90
N GLU A 376 -13.87 15.02 -6.31
CA GLU A 376 -14.19 15.61 -5.02
C GLU A 376 -14.67 17.05 -5.21
N ILE A 377 -15.66 17.42 -4.40
CA ILE A 377 -16.22 18.77 -4.37
C ILE A 377 -16.16 19.27 -2.93
N THR A 378 -15.48 20.40 -2.72
CA THR A 378 -15.47 21.10 -1.44
C THR A 378 -16.63 22.10 -1.40
N LEU A 379 -17.32 22.19 -0.27
CA LEU A 379 -18.37 23.17 -0.05
C LEU A 379 -17.76 24.54 0.31
N ASP A 380 -18.27 25.63 -0.28
CA ASP A 380 -17.75 26.99 -0.04
C ASP A 380 -18.09 27.49 1.38
N GLN A 381 -19.14 26.94 1.99
CA GLN A 381 -19.58 27.29 3.35
C GLN A 381 -19.65 26.03 4.22
N LYS A 382 -19.05 26.13 5.41
CA LYS A 382 -19.20 25.10 6.45
C LYS A 382 -20.63 25.17 6.99
N ASN A 383 -21.48 24.25 6.53
CA ASN A 383 -22.85 24.13 7.03
C ASN A 383 -22.89 22.99 8.07
N SER A 384 -23.24 23.32 9.31
CA SER A 384 -23.31 22.36 10.43
C SER A 384 -24.34 21.24 10.24
N ASN A 385 -25.26 21.40 9.29
CA ASN A 385 -26.33 20.43 9.04
C ASN A 385 -25.95 19.37 7.99
N VAL A 386 -24.76 19.46 7.40
CA VAL A 386 -24.28 18.47 6.44
C VAL A 386 -23.59 17.34 7.20
N LEU A 387 -24.11 16.13 7.05
CA LEU A 387 -23.58 14.93 7.72
C LEU A 387 -22.90 14.01 6.70
N ILE A 388 -21.85 13.33 7.15
CA ILE A 388 -21.17 12.27 6.39
C ILE A 388 -22.19 11.17 6.06
N GLY A 389 -22.12 10.66 4.84
CA GLY A 389 -23.03 9.62 4.32
C GLY A 389 -24.30 10.16 3.67
N MET A 390 -24.57 11.47 3.71
CA MET A 390 -25.70 12.05 2.96
C MET A 390 -25.51 11.89 1.45
N ASN A 391 -26.59 11.55 0.74
CA ASN A 391 -26.62 11.58 -0.72
C ASN A 391 -26.76 13.01 -1.21
N ALA A 392 -26.02 13.33 -2.27
CA ALA A 392 -25.96 14.63 -2.88
C ALA A 392 -26.35 14.52 -4.35
N LYS A 393 -27.25 15.39 -4.81
CA LYS A 393 -27.43 15.69 -6.24
C LYS A 393 -26.53 16.86 -6.57
N VAL A 394 -25.65 16.66 -7.53
CA VAL A 394 -24.61 17.61 -7.89
C VAL A 394 -24.82 18.05 -9.32
N LYS A 395 -24.93 19.37 -9.51
CA LYS A 395 -24.95 20.04 -10.81
C LYS A 395 -23.66 20.83 -10.98
N ILE A 396 -22.76 20.33 -11.81
CA ILE A 396 -21.45 20.94 -12.09
C ILE A 396 -21.63 21.88 -13.27
N ILE A 397 -21.38 23.17 -13.06
CA ILE A 397 -21.54 24.20 -14.09
C ILE A 397 -20.32 24.20 -15.01
N LEU A 398 -20.54 23.88 -16.29
CA LEU A 398 -19.49 23.86 -17.31
C LEU A 398 -19.25 25.28 -17.85
N GLU A 399 -20.33 25.94 -18.28
CA GLU A 399 -20.32 27.30 -18.77
C GLU A 399 -21.56 28.07 -18.29
N GLU A 400 -21.38 29.35 -17.99
CA GLU A 400 -22.45 30.30 -17.69
C GLU A 400 -22.54 31.33 -18.84
N GLY A 401 -23.76 31.62 -19.28
CA GLY A 401 -24.06 32.62 -20.30
C GLY A 401 -23.56 34.01 -19.91
N LYS A 402 -23.18 34.81 -20.92
CA LYS A 402 -22.50 36.10 -20.71
C LYS A 402 -23.47 37.27 -20.45
N GLY A 403 -24.77 36.98 -20.40
CA GLY A 403 -25.83 37.95 -20.17
C GLY A 403 -26.44 38.38 -21.51
N GLY A 404 -27.66 37.91 -21.76
CA GLY A 404 -28.41 38.13 -22.99
C GLY A 404 -29.88 37.84 -22.77
N TYR A 405 -30.62 37.87 -23.87
CA TYR A 405 -32.03 37.48 -23.89
C TYR A 405 -32.15 35.98 -24.13
N THR A 406 -33.10 35.32 -23.49
CA THR A 406 -33.25 33.87 -23.56
C THR A 406 -34.58 33.55 -24.22
N VAL A 407 -34.51 32.76 -25.29
CA VAL A 407 -35.65 32.32 -26.10
C VAL A 407 -35.64 30.81 -26.26
N PRO A 408 -36.79 30.15 -26.49
CA PRO A 408 -36.82 28.71 -26.76
C PRO A 408 -35.92 28.35 -27.95
N TYR A 409 -35.27 27.18 -27.92
CA TYR A 409 -34.41 26.73 -29.02
C TYR A 409 -35.15 26.72 -30.36
N SER A 410 -36.43 26.34 -30.37
CA SER A 410 -37.25 26.29 -31.59
C SER A 410 -37.50 27.66 -32.24
N ALA A 411 -37.38 28.76 -31.48
CA ALA A 411 -37.66 30.10 -31.97
C ALA A 411 -36.53 30.66 -32.84
N VAL A 412 -35.32 30.09 -32.77
CA VAL A 412 -34.15 30.54 -33.51
C VAL A 412 -34.07 29.83 -34.86
N THR A 413 -33.94 30.59 -35.94
CA THR A 413 -33.75 30.05 -37.29
C THR A 413 -32.57 30.70 -37.99
N GLU A 414 -32.05 30.04 -39.01
CA GLU A 414 -30.87 30.47 -39.78
C GLU A 414 -31.27 30.81 -41.22
N GLY A 415 -30.66 31.85 -41.77
CA GLY A 415 -30.91 32.30 -43.13
C GLY A 415 -30.02 31.61 -44.14
N GLU A 416 -30.33 31.81 -45.42
CA GLU A 416 -29.44 31.41 -46.52
C GLU A 416 -28.05 32.09 -46.45
N ASP A 417 -27.95 33.18 -45.67
CA ASP A 417 -26.72 33.93 -45.39
C ASP A 417 -25.92 33.40 -44.18
N GLY A 418 -26.41 32.34 -43.52
CA GLY A 418 -25.79 31.76 -42.32
C GLY A 418 -26.00 32.57 -41.04
N ASN A 419 -26.77 33.67 -41.09
CA ASN A 419 -27.05 34.49 -39.91
C ASN A 419 -28.31 34.00 -39.18
N SER A 420 -28.28 34.01 -37.86
CA SER A 420 -29.44 33.66 -37.04
C SER A 420 -30.40 34.84 -36.88
N TYR A 421 -31.70 34.56 -36.88
CA TYR A 421 -32.73 35.56 -36.63
C TYR A 421 -33.92 34.97 -35.88
N LEU A 422 -34.71 35.88 -35.30
CA LEU A 422 -35.99 35.61 -34.66
C LEU A 422 -37.11 36.30 -35.45
N TYR A 423 -38.33 35.81 -35.27
CA TYR A 423 -39.52 36.52 -35.70
C TYR A 423 -40.28 37.04 -34.47
N ALA A 424 -40.31 38.36 -34.30
CA ALA A 424 -41.09 39.00 -33.26
C ALA A 424 -42.49 39.38 -33.80
N ALA A 425 -43.52 39.07 -33.04
CA ALA A 425 -44.87 39.52 -33.30
C ALA A 425 -45.06 40.91 -32.66
N VAL A 426 -45.15 41.95 -33.48
CA VAL A 426 -45.33 43.34 -33.03
C VAL A 426 -46.79 43.76 -33.17
N PRO A 427 -47.43 44.38 -32.16
CA PRO A 427 -48.83 44.82 -32.27
C PRO A 427 -49.10 45.65 -33.54
N SER A 428 -50.21 45.36 -34.21
CA SER A 428 -50.71 46.03 -35.43
C SER A 428 -52.17 46.44 -35.24
N GLU A 429 -52.88 46.84 -36.30
CA GLU A 429 -54.27 47.29 -36.21
C GLU A 429 -55.22 46.21 -35.65
N GLY A 430 -55.92 46.51 -34.56
CA GLY A 430 -56.85 45.60 -33.88
C GLY A 430 -56.12 44.55 -33.04
N ASP A 431 -56.68 43.33 -32.96
CA ASP A 431 -56.08 42.19 -32.24
C ASP A 431 -55.02 41.44 -33.08
N LEU A 432 -54.42 42.11 -34.07
CA LEU A 432 -53.48 41.53 -35.01
C LEU A 432 -52.06 41.95 -34.71
N TYR A 433 -51.12 41.06 -35.00
CA TYR A 433 -49.69 41.31 -34.88
C TYR A 433 -49.05 41.23 -36.26
N GLN A 434 -48.05 42.07 -36.50
CA GLN A 434 -47.21 42.01 -37.68
C GLN A 434 -45.88 41.37 -37.32
N VAL A 435 -45.51 40.34 -38.08
CA VAL A 435 -44.24 39.62 -37.91
C VAL A 435 -43.09 40.51 -38.38
N ARG A 436 -42.09 40.71 -37.51
CA ARG A 436 -40.85 41.42 -37.78
C ARG A 436 -39.67 40.47 -37.63
N LYS A 437 -38.81 40.43 -38.65
CA LYS A 437 -37.55 39.70 -38.60
C LYS A 437 -36.53 40.49 -37.76
N ILE A 438 -35.92 39.85 -36.77
CA ILE A 438 -34.90 40.45 -35.89
C ILE A 438 -33.60 39.65 -36.03
N PRO A 439 -32.51 40.23 -36.54
CA PRO A 439 -31.22 39.56 -36.55
C PRO A 439 -30.68 39.39 -35.13
N VAL A 440 -30.12 38.22 -34.82
CA VAL A 440 -29.55 37.90 -33.51
C VAL A 440 -28.22 37.18 -33.64
N THR A 441 -27.36 37.34 -32.63
CA THR A 441 -26.18 36.47 -32.45
C THR A 441 -26.49 35.45 -31.35
N LYS A 442 -26.25 34.16 -31.63
CA LYS A 442 -26.41 33.09 -30.64
C LYS A 442 -25.27 33.13 -29.61
N GLY A 443 -25.63 33.01 -28.34
CA GLY A 443 -24.77 32.82 -27.19
C GLY A 443 -24.79 31.35 -26.74
N LEU A 444 -24.79 31.13 -25.43
CA LEU A 444 -24.86 29.77 -24.87
C LEU A 444 -26.23 29.14 -25.14
N GLU A 445 -26.24 27.89 -25.57
CA GLU A 445 -27.47 27.11 -25.76
C GLU A 445 -27.50 25.87 -24.86
N ASN A 446 -28.70 25.51 -24.43
CA ASN A 446 -28.97 24.24 -23.77
C ASN A 446 -30.19 23.58 -24.43
N ASP A 447 -30.62 22.43 -23.91
CA ASP A 447 -31.68 21.61 -24.51
C ASP A 447 -33.03 22.33 -24.68
N TYR A 448 -33.26 23.43 -23.97
CA TYR A 448 -34.53 24.15 -23.96
C TYR A 448 -34.44 25.56 -24.54
N TYR A 449 -33.32 26.25 -24.29
CA TYR A 449 -33.19 27.67 -24.52
C TYR A 449 -31.87 28.03 -25.18
N VAL A 450 -31.90 29.11 -25.94
CA VAL A 450 -30.73 29.73 -26.56
C VAL A 450 -30.62 31.15 -26.03
N GLU A 451 -29.44 31.50 -25.54
CA GLU A 451 -29.08 32.89 -25.27
C GLU A 451 -28.89 33.61 -26.61
N VAL A 452 -29.50 34.77 -26.78
CA VAL A 452 -29.45 35.59 -27.99
C VAL A 452 -29.10 37.03 -27.62
N HIS A 453 -28.31 37.66 -28.48
CA HIS A 453 -27.94 39.06 -28.35
C HIS A 453 -28.39 39.83 -29.59
N SER A 454 -29.14 40.92 -29.36
CA SER A 454 -29.56 41.88 -30.37
C SER A 454 -29.94 43.18 -29.69
N ASP A 455 -29.61 44.31 -30.31
CA ASP A 455 -30.01 45.65 -29.88
C ASP A 455 -31.50 45.95 -30.14
N GLN A 456 -32.14 45.12 -30.96
CA GLN A 456 -33.55 45.25 -31.33
C GLN A 456 -34.50 44.46 -30.44
N LEU A 457 -34.00 43.69 -29.47
CA LEU A 457 -34.82 42.90 -28.55
C LEU A 457 -35.18 43.68 -27.29
N THR A 458 -36.44 43.54 -26.85
CA THR A 458 -36.95 44.10 -25.59
C THR A 458 -37.78 43.04 -24.84
N GLU A 459 -37.91 43.18 -23.51
CA GLU A 459 -38.55 42.18 -22.62
C GLU A 459 -40.05 42.00 -22.83
N ASP A 460 -40.70 42.95 -23.50
CA ASP A 460 -42.11 42.94 -23.87
C ASP A 460 -42.39 42.25 -25.21
N MET A 461 -41.35 41.85 -25.96
CA MET A 461 -41.52 41.20 -27.26
C MET A 461 -42.04 39.76 -27.13
N GLN A 462 -42.92 39.39 -28.06
CA GLN A 462 -43.41 38.05 -28.26
C GLN A 462 -42.70 37.42 -29.45
N ILE A 463 -41.95 36.35 -29.23
CA ILE A 463 -41.18 35.66 -30.28
C ILE A 463 -41.94 34.43 -30.75
N VAL A 464 -42.07 34.28 -32.07
CA VAL A 464 -42.72 33.14 -32.70
C VAL A 464 -41.88 31.87 -32.51
N ASN A 465 -42.47 30.82 -31.94
CA ASN A 465 -41.78 29.56 -31.61
C ASN A 465 -41.50 28.66 -32.83
N SER A 466 -42.23 28.88 -33.93
CA SER A 466 -42.16 28.11 -35.18
C SER A 466 -41.89 29.05 -36.36
N PRO A 467 -40.66 29.56 -36.50
CA PRO A 467 -40.30 30.59 -37.46
C PRO A 467 -40.57 30.21 -38.93
N GLU A 468 -40.61 28.92 -39.26
CA GLU A 468 -40.93 28.38 -40.58
C GLU A 468 -42.39 28.63 -41.02
N THR A 469 -43.27 28.96 -40.07
CA THR A 469 -44.69 29.19 -40.34
C THR A 469 -45.00 30.64 -40.74
N VAL A 470 -44.00 31.53 -40.67
CA VAL A 470 -44.16 32.97 -40.84
C VAL A 470 -43.10 33.58 -41.76
N SER A 471 -43.40 34.77 -42.28
CA SER A 471 -42.47 35.60 -43.04
C SER A 471 -42.55 37.06 -42.62
N GLU A 472 -41.51 37.84 -42.93
CA GLU A 472 -41.46 39.25 -42.57
C GLU A 472 -42.65 40.03 -43.16
N GLY A 473 -43.31 40.83 -42.31
CA GLY A 473 -44.46 41.64 -42.66
C GLY A 473 -45.81 40.91 -42.62
N MET A 474 -45.83 39.60 -42.38
CA MET A 474 -47.05 38.79 -42.29
C MET A 474 -47.92 39.22 -41.10
N LYS A 475 -49.24 39.36 -41.31
CA LYS A 475 -50.20 39.59 -40.23
C LYS A 475 -50.64 38.25 -39.64
N VAL A 476 -50.53 38.11 -38.32
CA VAL A 476 -50.84 36.89 -37.56
C VAL A 476 -51.69 37.23 -36.33
N GLN A 477 -52.41 36.24 -35.82
CA GLN A 477 -52.88 36.26 -34.44
C GLN A 477 -51.85 35.51 -33.58
N ILE A 478 -51.63 35.96 -32.35
CA ILE A 478 -50.71 35.26 -31.46
C ILE A 478 -51.48 34.44 -30.43
N GLN A 479 -50.92 33.29 -30.09
CA GLN A 479 -51.30 32.49 -28.94
C GLN A 479 -50.08 32.41 -28.02
N PRO A 480 -49.99 33.27 -26.99
CA PRO A 480 -48.91 33.20 -26.03
C PRO A 480 -48.94 31.85 -25.31
N VAL A 481 -47.85 31.11 -25.38
CA VAL A 481 -47.67 29.87 -24.61
C VAL A 481 -46.81 30.18 -23.41
N ASP A 482 -47.40 30.02 -22.23
CA ASP A 482 -46.70 30.22 -20.96
C ASP A 482 -45.81 29.00 -20.71
N THR A 483 -44.66 28.95 -21.36
CA THR A 483 -43.68 27.86 -21.25
C THR A 483 -42.80 27.99 -19.99
N LEU A 484 -43.11 28.93 -19.08
CA LEU A 484 -42.34 29.16 -17.87
C LEU A 484 -42.81 28.33 -16.66
N VAL A 485 -43.37 27.15 -16.86
CA VAL A 485 -43.45 26.14 -15.80
C VAL A 485 -42.25 25.21 -15.92
N GLY A 486 -41.28 25.43 -15.03
CA GLY A 486 -40.14 24.56 -14.87
C GLY A 486 -40.52 23.19 -14.30
N ILE A 487 -39.62 22.23 -14.56
CA ILE A 487 -39.49 20.90 -13.97
C ILE A 487 -40.55 19.87 -14.43
N PRO A 488 -40.17 18.85 -15.23
CA PRO A 488 -40.94 17.62 -15.28
C PRO A 488 -40.88 16.99 -13.87
N GLN A 489 -42.02 16.95 -13.18
CA GLN A 489 -42.21 16.07 -12.05
C GLN A 489 -42.17 14.64 -12.62
N GLU A 490 -41.08 13.91 -12.37
CA GLU A 490 -40.98 12.51 -12.79
C GLU A 490 -42.21 11.74 -12.34
N ALA A 491 -42.82 11.05 -13.29
CA ALA A 491 -43.89 10.10 -13.05
C ALA A 491 -43.42 9.09 -11.99
N GLY A 492 -44.11 9.08 -10.86
CA GLY A 492 -43.96 8.03 -9.87
C GLY A 492 -44.12 6.67 -10.55
N SER A 493 -43.08 5.85 -10.46
CA SER A 493 -43.17 4.42 -10.69
C SER A 493 -44.25 3.86 -9.76
N GLY A 494 -45.44 3.65 -10.32
CA GLY A 494 -46.50 2.88 -9.70
C GLY A 494 -46.04 1.43 -9.61
N GLY A 495 -45.44 1.07 -8.48
CA GLY A 495 -45.21 -0.32 -8.12
C GLY A 495 -46.56 -1.05 -8.07
N GLN A 496 -46.73 -2.01 -8.97
CA GLN A 496 -47.82 -2.97 -8.89
C GLN A 496 -47.73 -3.72 -7.57
N THR A 497 -48.69 -3.46 -6.68
CA THR A 497 -49.07 -4.36 -5.62
C THR A 497 -49.79 -5.55 -6.25
N GLU A 498 -49.10 -6.69 -6.40
CA GLU A 498 -49.77 -7.97 -6.54
C GLU A 498 -50.23 -8.44 -5.16
N ALA A 499 -51.52 -8.27 -4.93
CA ALA A 499 -52.26 -8.94 -3.87
C ALA A 499 -52.52 -10.40 -4.29
N ALA A 500 -52.07 -11.36 -3.48
CA ALA A 500 -52.50 -12.74 -3.55
C ALA A 500 -53.10 -13.17 -2.20
N ALA A 501 -54.43 -13.13 -2.15
CA ALA A 501 -55.29 -13.92 -1.27
C ALA A 501 -56.42 -14.41 -2.19
N SER A 502 -57.01 -15.60 -2.10
CA SER A 502 -56.96 -16.76 -1.21
C SER A 502 -57.94 -17.77 -1.82
N ASP A 503 -57.66 -19.08 -1.73
CA ASP A 503 -58.63 -20.18 -1.53
C ASP A 503 -57.83 -21.49 -1.65
N ASP A 504 -57.52 -22.19 -0.56
CA ASP A 504 -58.41 -23.03 0.27
C ASP A 504 -59.07 -24.18 -0.50
N THR A 505 -58.60 -25.41 -0.24
CA THR A 505 -59.45 -26.56 0.02
C THR A 505 -58.61 -27.76 0.51
N ALA A 506 -58.76 -28.02 1.81
CA ALA A 506 -59.03 -29.30 2.46
C ALA A 506 -58.42 -30.61 1.92
N GLY A 507 -57.77 -31.36 2.83
CA GLY A 507 -57.52 -32.79 2.66
C GLY A 507 -56.71 -33.42 3.79
N ALA A 508 -57.36 -33.69 4.92
CA ALA A 508 -56.79 -34.37 6.08
C ALA A 508 -56.22 -35.77 5.77
N SER A 509 -55.23 -36.19 6.58
CA SER A 509 -55.25 -37.41 7.42
C SER A 509 -53.91 -38.21 7.42
N ASN A 510 -53.39 -38.37 8.64
CA ASN A 510 -52.91 -39.63 9.24
C ASN A 510 -51.47 -40.17 9.05
N MET A 511 -50.86 -40.37 10.23
CA MET A 511 -50.15 -41.57 10.75
C MET A 511 -48.72 -41.97 10.30
N GLY A 512 -47.90 -42.24 11.34
CA GLY A 512 -46.88 -43.31 11.38
C GLY A 512 -45.45 -42.80 11.56
N ILE A 513 -44.96 -42.52 12.78
CA ILE A 513 -44.17 -43.43 13.66
C ILE A 513 -43.52 -44.65 12.97
N GLN A 514 -42.18 -44.68 12.95
CA GLN A 514 -41.21 -45.76 13.30
C GLN A 514 -39.90 -45.48 12.54
N ALA A 515 -38.78 -45.15 13.20
CA ALA A 515 -37.85 -46.06 13.87
C ALA A 515 -37.29 -47.16 12.94
N ASP A 516 -36.00 -47.09 12.60
CA ASP A 516 -34.97 -48.09 12.97
C ASP A 516 -33.76 -48.07 12.02
N GLY A 517 -32.59 -48.47 12.55
CA GLY A 517 -31.47 -49.06 11.81
C GLY A 517 -30.48 -48.10 11.15
N ALA A 518 -29.36 -47.72 11.77
CA ALA A 518 -28.15 -48.51 12.03
C ALA A 518 -27.27 -48.84 10.80
N ALA A 519 -25.98 -48.51 10.98
CA ALA A 519 -24.78 -49.20 10.50
C ALA A 519 -24.17 -48.87 9.11
N ALA A 520 -22.99 -48.24 9.22
CA ALA A 520 -21.68 -48.76 8.81
C ALA A 520 -21.19 -48.66 7.34
N GLY A 521 -19.93 -48.22 7.24
CA GLY A 521 -19.01 -48.35 6.09
C GLY A 521 -18.06 -47.14 6.05
N LYS A 522 -16.84 -47.20 6.62
CA LYS A 522 -15.56 -47.55 5.94
C LYS A 522 -15.41 -46.77 4.63
N GLU A 523 -14.41 -45.91 4.42
CA GLU A 523 -12.97 -46.02 4.73
C GLU A 523 -12.37 -44.77 5.38
#